data_AF-K2DWL3-F1
#
_entry.id   AF-K2DWL3-F1
#
_cell.length_a   1.000
_cell.length_b   1.000
_cell.length_c   1.000
_cell.angle_alpha   90.00
_cell.angle_beta   90.00
_cell.angle_gamma   90.00
#
_symmetry.space_group_name_H-M   'P 1'
#
loop_
_entity.id
_entity.type
_entity.pdbx_description
1 polymer ?
#
loop_
_entity_poly.entity_id
_entity_poly.type
_entity_poly.pdbx_seq_one_letter_code
_entity_poly.pdbx_strand_id
1 'polypeptide(L)' 'APLPGLTEAVTQQTGFACSAVNPFDGMEIGSSVRLKKMVREAPSYLTSCGLAMRRFLQ' A
#
# COMPACT_ATOMS: atom_id res chain seq x y z
N ALA A 1 7.12 -3.43 -7.40
CA ALA A 1 7.19 -4.68 -6.61
C ALA A 1 8.02 -4.40 -5.36
N PRO A 2 7.50 -4.62 -4.15
CA PRO A 2 8.31 -4.51 -2.94
C PRO A 2 9.39 -5.59 -2.97
N LEU A 3 10.66 -5.19 -2.84
CA LEU A 3 11.75 -6.16 -2.71
C LEU A 3 11.65 -6.84 -1.33
N PRO A 4 11.69 -8.17 -1.25
CA PRO A 4 11.75 -8.86 0.05
C PRO A 4 12.99 -8.39 0.83
N GLY A 5 12.82 -8.07 2.10
CA GLY A 5 13.90 -7.58 2.98
C GLY A 5 14.23 -6.09 2.87
N LEU A 6 13.61 -5.33 1.96
CA LEU A 6 13.86 -3.89 1.83
C LEU A 6 13.54 -3.13 3.13
N THR A 7 12.43 -3.49 3.77
CA THR A 7 11.99 -2.87 5.01
C THR A 7 12.96 -3.13 6.17
N GLU A 8 13.50 -4.35 6.28
CA GLU A 8 14.51 -4.71 7.28
C GLU A 8 15.83 -3.97 7.02
N ALA A 9 16.28 -3.92 5.76
CA ALA A 9 17.50 -3.21 5.38
C ALA A 9 17.40 -1.70 5.67
N VAL A 10 16.24 -1.08 5.36
CA VAL A 10 15.99 0.33 5.68
C VAL A 10 15.94 0.55 7.19
N THR A 11 15.29 -0.35 7.94
CA THR A 11 15.21 -0.26 9.41
C THR A 11 16.60 -0.39 10.05
N GLN A 12 17.44 -1.30 9.55
CA GLN A 12 18.83 -1.44 10.01
C GLN A 12 19.71 -0.23 9.66
N GLN A 13 19.55 0.37 8.48
CA GLN A 13 20.34 1.53 8.08
C GLN A 13 19.92 2.82 8.79
N THR A 14 18.61 3.06 8.94
CA THR A 14 18.10 4.34 9.46
C THR A 14 17.83 4.31 10.95
N GLY A 15 17.77 3.13 11.59
CA GLY A 15 17.43 2.99 13.00
C GLY A 15 15.95 3.26 13.33
N PHE A 16 15.13 3.54 12.31
CA PHE A 16 13.69 3.76 12.45
C PHE A 16 12.91 2.58 11.91
N ALA A 17 11.82 2.21 12.60
CA ALA A 17 10.91 1.16 12.13
C ALA A 17 10.28 1.58 10.80
N CYS A 18 10.65 0.90 9.71
CA CYS A 18 10.02 1.07 8.42
C CYS A 18 8.94 0.00 8.23
N SER A 19 7.88 0.30 7.48
CA SER A 19 6.87 -0.70 7.09
C SER A 19 6.41 -0.45 5.66
N ALA A 20 6.02 -1.51 4.95
CA ALA A 20 5.45 -1.38 3.62
C ALA A 20 3.99 -0.91 3.75
N VAL A 21 3.68 0.27 3.21
CA VAL A 21 2.33 0.84 3.26
C VAL A 21 1.36 0.09 2.35
N ASN A 22 0.17 -0.21 2.89
CA ASN A 22 -0.96 -0.74 2.12
C ASN A 22 -2.12 0.28 2.15
N PRO A 23 -2.38 1.02 1.06
CA PRO A 23 -3.44 2.04 1.02
C PRO A 23 -4.86 1.45 1.05
N PHE A 24 -5.01 0.12 0.98
CA PHE A 24 -6.29 -0.57 1.04
C PHE A 24 -6.57 -1.21 2.42
N ASP A 25 -5.67 -1.00 3.39
CA ASP A 25 -5.87 -1.52 4.73
C ASP A 25 -7.09 -0.87 5.40
N GLY A 26 -8.00 -1.69 5.93
CA GLY A 26 -9.29 -1.25 6.45
C GLY A 26 -10.37 -0.89 5.41
N MET A 27 -10.13 -1.08 4.11
CA MET A 27 -11.15 -0.84 3.06
C MET A 27 -11.94 -2.13 2.72
N GLU A 28 -13.26 -2.02 2.52
CA GLU A 28 -14.05 -3.11 1.95
C GLU A 28 -13.69 -3.32 0.47
N ILE A 29 -13.31 -4.55 0.12
CA ILE A 29 -12.94 -4.89 -1.24
C ILE A 29 -14.12 -5.58 -1.94
N GLY A 30 -14.61 -4.97 -3.01
CA GLY A 30 -15.69 -5.55 -3.82
C GLY A 30 -15.31 -6.88 -4.45
N SER A 31 -16.28 -7.78 -4.61
CA SER A 31 -16.11 -9.14 -5.15
C SER A 31 -15.51 -9.19 -6.57
N SER A 32 -15.62 -8.10 -7.34
CA SER A 32 -15.01 -7.96 -8.67
C SER A 32 -13.49 -7.72 -8.63
N VAL A 33 -12.91 -7.43 -7.47
CA VAL A 33 -11.50 -7.05 -7.31
C VAL A 33 -10.66 -8.27 -6.95
N ARG A 34 -9.60 -8.50 -7.74
CA ARG A 34 -8.64 -9.58 -7.49
C ARG A 34 -7.65 -9.17 -6.39
N LEU A 35 -7.98 -9.52 -5.14
CA LEU A 35 -7.19 -9.19 -3.94
C LEU A 35 -5.69 -9.48 -4.10
N LYS A 36 -5.32 -10.68 -4.56
CA LYS A 36 -3.91 -11.09 -4.75
C LYS A 36 -3.13 -10.17 -5.69
N LYS A 37 -3.78 -9.69 -6.76
CA LYS A 37 -3.14 -8.78 -7.72
C LYS A 37 -3.03 -7.37 -7.13
N MET A 38 -4.11 -6.93 -6.48
CA MET A 38 -4.18 -5.62 -5.83
C MET A 38 -3.10 -5.46 -4.76
N VAL A 39 -2.92 -6.44 -3.85
CA VAL A 39 -1.90 -6.38 -2.77
C VAL A 39 -0.48 -6.27 -3.33
N ARG A 40 -0.18 -6.93 -4.45
CA ARG A 40 1.13 -6.86 -5.09
C ARG A 40 1.42 -5.49 -5.70
N GLU A 41 0.38 -4.82 -6.20
CA GLU A 41 0.44 -3.49 -6.83
C GLU A 41 0.04 -2.36 -5.85
N ALA A 42 -0.26 -2.70 -4.60
CA ALA A 42 -0.78 -1.78 -3.60
C ALA A 42 0.10 -0.54 -3.36
N PRO A 43 1.45 -0.63 -3.28
CA PRO A 43 2.29 0.55 -3.13
C PRO A 43 2.19 1.51 -4.32
N SER A 44 2.00 0.99 -5.53
CA SER A 44 1.85 1.80 -6.74
C SER A 44 0.48 2.47 -6.82
N TYR A 45 -0.54 1.86 -6.21
CA TYR A 45 -1.88 2.43 -6.13
C TYR A 45 -2.06 3.49 -5.04
N LEU A 46 -1.02 3.81 -4.24
CA LEU A 46 -1.11 4.83 -3.20
C LEU A 46 -1.52 6.20 -3.76
N THR A 47 -0.91 6.62 -4.87
CA THR A 47 -1.23 7.89 -5.51
C THR A 47 -2.66 7.90 -6.07
N SER A 48 -3.07 6.83 -6.74
CA SER A 48 -4.42 6.73 -7.31
C SER A 48 -5.50 6.59 -6.24
N CYS A 49 -5.23 5.85 -5.15
CA CYS A 49 -6.10 5.74 -4.00
C CYS A 49 -6.34 7.12 -3.38
N GLY A 50 -5.26 7.89 -3.14
CA GLY A 50 -5.37 9.25 -2.62
C GLY A 50 -6.18 10.19 -3.50
N LEU A 51 -6.07 10.09 -4.84
CA LEU A 51 -6.91 10.86 -5.76
C LEU A 51 -8.39 10.43 -5.69
N ALA A 52 -8.67 9.13 -5.62
CA ALA A 52 -10.02 8.61 -5.49
C ALA A 52 -10.68 9.05 -4.16
N MET A 53 -9.91 9.08 -3.08
CA MET A 53 -10.40 9.50 -1.76
C MET A 53 -10.86 10.96 -1.71
N ARG A 54 -10.33 11.84 -2.58
CA ARG A 54 -10.73 13.26 -2.63
C ARG A 54 -12.22 13.45 -2.93
N ARG A 55 -12.84 12.51 -3.66
CA ARG A 55 -14.28 12.56 -3.97
C ARG A 55 -15.17 12.41 -2.72
N PHE A 56 -14.69 11.79 -1.65
CA PHE A 56 -15.47 11.61 -0.42
C PHE A 56 -15.43 12.82 0.53
N LEU A 57 -14.61 13.84 0.22
CA LEU A 57 -14.56 15.12 0.97
C LEU A 57 -15.39 16.24 0.32
N GLN A 58 -16.07 15.98 -0.81
CA GLN A 58 -17.08 16.86 -1.38
C GLN A 58 -18.46 16.52 -0.83
#